data_AF-A0A817M136-F1
#
_entry.id   AF-A0A817M136-F1
#
_cell.length_a   1.000
_cell.length_b   1.000
_cell.length_c   1.000
_cell.angle_alpha   90.00
_cell.angle_beta   90.00
_cell.angle_gamma   90.00
#
_symmetry.space_group_name_H-M   'P 1'
#
loop_
_entity.id
_entity.type
_entity.pdbx_description
1 polymer ?
#
loop_
_entity_poly.entity_id
_entity_poly.type
_entity_poly.pdbx_seq_one_letter_code
_entity_poly.pdbx_strand_id
1 'polypeptide(L)'
;MTSNLSALFNNAKKVTLVSVPVKEESENETVEEEIVETQNEIIKQEREYEDPLIVNAQTIFVGNVPTGCTQKELKKLFSQFGTVKSIRLRNLIPLNPKRGKRLAFIKKEFHPLQKTVNAFVRFTDETEARNATNL
;
A
#
# COMPACT_ATOMS: atom_id res chain seq x y z
N MET A 1 -52.76 -2.80 17.09
CA MET A 1 -51.47 -3.23 17.70
C MET A 1 -50.95 -4.35 16.80
N THR A 2 -49.81 -4.31 16.13
CA THR A 2 -48.57 -3.53 16.22
C THR A 2 -48.00 -3.33 14.81
N SER A 3 -47.26 -2.24 14.63
CA SER A 3 -46.53 -1.84 13.43
C SER A 3 -45.31 -2.74 13.18
N ASN A 4 -45.11 -3.18 11.93
CA ASN A 4 -43.91 -3.92 11.52
C ASN A 4 -42.83 -2.95 10.99
N LEU A 5 -41.75 -2.85 11.76
CA LEU A 5 -40.50 -2.13 11.51
C LEU A 5 -39.52 -3.00 10.70
N SER A 6 -39.73 -3.17 9.39
CA SER A 6 -38.76 -3.90 8.53
C SER A 6 -38.37 -3.17 7.25
N ALA A 7 -38.59 -1.85 7.18
CA ALA A 7 -38.25 -1.03 6.01
C ALA A 7 -37.16 0.00 6.32
N LEU A 8 -36.09 -0.42 7.01
CA LEU A 8 -34.89 0.37 7.20
C LEU A 8 -33.68 -0.56 7.08
N PHE A 9 -33.23 -0.82 5.86
CA PHE A 9 -31.79 -0.89 5.57
C PHE A 9 -31.59 -0.69 4.07
N ASN A 10 -31.68 0.59 3.71
CA ASN A 10 -31.03 1.18 2.54
C ASN A 10 -29.60 0.62 2.43
N ASN A 11 -29.15 0.21 1.25
CA ASN A 11 -28.80 1.09 0.15
C ASN A 11 -27.83 0.36 -0.79
N ALA A 12 -28.05 0.53 -2.08
CA ALA A 12 -27.29 -0.07 -3.14
C ALA A 12 -25.80 0.37 -3.14
N LYS A 13 -24.88 -0.59 -3.15
CA LYS A 13 -23.54 -0.40 -3.72
C LYS A 13 -23.39 -1.30 -4.95
N LYS A 14 -24.09 -0.92 -6.01
CA LYS A 14 -23.73 -1.30 -7.38
C LYS A 14 -22.77 -0.22 -7.85
N VAL A 15 -21.46 -0.48 -7.71
CA VAL A 15 -20.42 0.37 -8.29
C VAL A 15 -20.47 0.17 -9.80
N THR A 16 -21.34 0.93 -10.46
CA THR A 16 -21.34 1.08 -11.92
C THR A 16 -20.15 1.93 -12.30
N LEU A 17 -19.21 1.32 -13.03
CA LEU A 17 -18.22 2.03 -13.84
C LEU A 17 -18.98 2.89 -14.85
N VAL A 18 -19.08 4.18 -14.59
CA VAL A 18 -19.65 5.14 -15.54
C VAL A 18 -18.51 5.60 -16.46
N SER A 19 -18.45 4.99 -17.63
CA SER A 19 -17.68 5.48 -18.79
C SER A 19 -18.49 6.58 -19.49
N VAL A 20 -18.00 7.82 -19.46
CA VAL A 20 -18.58 8.98 -20.16
C VAL A 20 -17.54 9.57 -21.11
N PRO A 21 -17.93 10.02 -22.33
CA PRO A 21 -17.08 10.02 -23.50
C PRO A 21 -16.21 11.27 -23.63
N VAL A 22 -15.07 11.07 -24.29
CA VAL A 22 -14.11 12.07 -24.73
C VAL A 22 -14.78 13.08 -25.68
N LYS A 23 -14.64 14.38 -25.38
CA LYS A 23 -14.67 15.46 -26.37
C LYS A 23 -13.68 16.54 -25.97
N GLU A 24 -12.64 16.70 -26.78
CA GLU A 24 -11.56 17.68 -26.66
C GLU A 24 -12.08 19.10 -26.96
N GLU A 25 -11.71 20.10 -26.16
CA GLU A 25 -10.69 21.12 -26.50
C GLU A 25 -10.66 22.27 -25.47
N SER A 26 -9.42 22.66 -25.13
CA SER A 26 -8.93 23.93 -24.55
C SER A 26 -9.39 24.37 -23.15
N GLU A 27 -8.87 23.73 -22.09
CA GLU A 27 -8.57 24.34 -20.75
C GLU A 27 -7.89 23.29 -19.82
N ASN A 28 -6.95 22.50 -20.36
CA ASN A 28 -6.65 21.15 -19.83
C ASN A 28 -5.60 21.04 -18.70
N GLU A 29 -4.80 22.06 -18.37
CA GLU A 29 -3.75 21.86 -17.34
C GLU A 29 -4.24 22.13 -15.91
N THR A 30 -5.04 23.19 -15.70
CA THR A 30 -5.45 23.61 -14.35
C THR A 30 -6.54 22.73 -13.74
N VAL A 31 -7.43 22.18 -14.57
CA VAL A 31 -8.56 21.35 -14.11
C VAL A 31 -8.10 19.93 -13.77
N GLU A 32 -7.13 19.38 -14.49
CA GLU A 32 -6.55 18.06 -14.18
C GLU A 32 -5.79 18.06 -12.85
N GLU A 33 -5.03 19.12 -12.56
CA GLU A 33 -4.31 19.27 -11.30
C GLU A 33 -5.25 19.34 -10.09
N GLU A 34 -6.34 20.11 -10.19
CA GLU A 34 -7.32 20.29 -9.11
C GLU A 34 -8.12 19.00 -8.82
N ILE A 35 -8.43 18.20 -9.86
CA ILE A 35 -9.05 16.88 -9.72
C ILE A 35 -8.08 15.90 -9.05
N VAL A 36 -6.80 15.93 -9.40
CA VAL A 36 -5.76 15.05 -8.82
C VAL A 36 -5.48 15.43 -7.36
N GLU A 37 -5.47 16.71 -7.02
CA GLU A 37 -5.34 17.19 -5.65
C GLU A 37 -6.53 16.77 -4.78
N THR A 38 -7.75 16.97 -5.27
CA THR A 38 -8.97 16.54 -4.58
C THR A 38 -9.00 15.02 -4.36
N GLN A 39 -8.61 14.23 -5.36
CA GLN A 39 -8.47 12.78 -5.21
C GLN A 39 -7.38 12.38 -4.20
N ASN A 40 -6.24 13.07 -4.21
CA ASN A 40 -5.15 12.82 -3.26
C ASN A 40 -5.53 13.21 -1.82
N GLU A 41 -6.39 14.21 -1.63
CA GLU A 41 -6.93 14.61 -0.34
C GLU A 41 -7.95 13.60 0.19
N ILE A 42 -8.83 13.08 -0.67
CA ILE A 42 -9.76 11.99 -0.34
C ILE A 42 -8.99 10.72 0.04
N ILE A 43 -7.95 10.35 -0.73
CA ILE A 43 -7.04 9.23 -0.41
C ILE A 43 -6.22 9.49 0.88
N LYS A 44 -5.94 10.76 1.22
CA LYS A 44 -5.29 11.15 2.48
C LYS A 44 -6.24 11.02 3.66
N GLN A 45 -7.50 11.41 3.52
CA GLN A 45 -8.51 11.33 4.57
C GLN A 45 -8.92 9.88 4.86
N GLU A 46 -8.98 9.02 3.84
CA GLU A 46 -9.30 7.58 3.98
C GLU A 46 -8.11 6.74 4.47
N ARG A 47 -6.89 7.30 4.50
CA ARG A 47 -5.79 6.85 5.40
C ARG A 47 -6.05 7.24 6.86
N GLU A 48 -7.32 7.44 7.17
CA GLU A 48 -7.92 7.54 8.48
C GLU A 48 -7.23 6.59 9.44
N TYR A 49 -7.00 7.11 10.63
CA TYR A 49 -6.18 6.60 11.71
C TYR A 49 -6.42 5.11 12.02
N GLU A 50 -5.87 4.21 11.19
CA GLU A 50 -5.95 2.78 11.48
C GLU A 50 -5.17 2.52 12.75
N ASP A 51 -5.82 1.85 13.71
CA ASP A 51 -5.22 1.53 15.00
C ASP A 51 -3.85 0.84 14.78
N PRO A 52 -2.76 1.39 15.34
CA PRO A 52 -1.43 0.81 15.21
C PRO A 52 -1.38 -0.68 15.56
N LEU A 53 -2.22 -1.14 16.49
CA LEU A 53 -2.30 -2.56 16.86
C LEU A 53 -2.79 -3.42 15.70
N ILE A 54 -3.84 -2.97 14.99
CA ILE A 54 -4.38 -3.67 13.81
C ILE A 54 -3.34 -3.68 12.69
N VAL A 55 -2.70 -2.55 12.44
CA VAL A 55 -1.65 -2.44 11.40
C VAL A 55 -0.50 -3.40 11.70
N ASN A 56 -0.08 -3.49 12.96
CA ASN A 56 1.01 -4.37 13.36
C ASN A 56 0.62 -5.84 13.30
N ALA A 57 -0.61 -6.21 13.68
CA ALA A 57 -1.11 -7.57 13.58
C ALA A 57 -1.17 -8.07 12.12
N GLN A 58 -1.47 -7.18 11.17
CA GLN A 58 -1.47 -7.48 9.74
C GLN A 58 -0.07 -7.43 9.10
N THR A 59 0.98 -7.05 9.83
CA THR A 59 2.32 -6.83 9.27
C THR A 59 3.29 -7.89 9.76
N ILE A 60 3.90 -8.61 8.83
CA ILE A 60 4.98 -9.56 9.13
C ILE A 60 6.35 -8.90 9.01
N PHE A 61 7.28 -9.37 9.83
CA PHE A 61 8.70 -9.04 9.72
C PHE A 61 9.43 -10.11 8.91
N VAL A 62 10.18 -9.67 7.89
CA VAL A 62 11.02 -10.52 7.07
C VAL A 62 12.47 -10.04 7.20
N GLY A 63 13.27 -10.83 7.90
CA GLY A 63 14.69 -10.58 8.10
C GLY A 63 15.55 -11.14 6.97
N ASN A 64 16.82 -10.72 6.93
CA ASN A 64 17.86 -11.32 6.10
C ASN A 64 17.55 -11.33 4.58
N VAL A 65 16.77 -10.35 4.11
CA VAL A 65 16.42 -10.23 2.68
C VAL A 65 17.64 -9.72 1.91
N PRO A 66 18.06 -10.33 0.79
CA PRO A 66 19.18 -9.82 0.00
C PRO A 66 18.95 -8.37 -0.47
N THR A 67 20.00 -7.53 -0.46
CA THR A 67 19.91 -6.13 -0.95
C THR A 67 19.50 -6.01 -2.42
N GLY A 68 19.74 -7.05 -3.22
CA GLY A 68 19.30 -7.11 -4.60
C GLY A 68 17.80 -7.39 -4.79
N CYS A 69 17.11 -7.85 -3.74
CA CYS A 69 15.73 -8.27 -3.82
C CYS A 69 14.80 -7.06 -3.98
N THR A 70 13.93 -7.11 -4.98
CA THR A 70 13.00 -6.02 -5.26
C THR A 70 11.69 -6.18 -4.51
N GLN A 71 10.98 -5.07 -4.29
CA GLN A 71 9.63 -5.10 -3.72
C GLN A 71 8.67 -5.99 -4.54
N LYS A 72 8.90 -6.10 -5.86
CA LYS A 72 8.11 -6.95 -6.75
C LYS A 72 8.32 -8.44 -6.48
N GLU A 73 9.56 -8.86 -6.20
CA GLU A 73 9.88 -10.25 -5.84
C GLU A 73 9.26 -10.64 -4.51
N LEU A 74 9.40 -9.79 -3.48
CA LEU A 74 8.74 -10.00 -2.20
C LEU A 74 7.22 -10.09 -2.37
N LYS A 75 6.61 -9.20 -3.15
CA LYS A 75 5.18 -9.25 -3.41
C LYS A 75 4.77 -10.57 -4.06
N LYS A 76 5.52 -11.07 -5.05
CA LYS A 76 5.24 -12.36 -5.70
C LYS A 76 5.35 -13.53 -4.73
N LEU A 77 6.39 -13.55 -3.91
CA LEU A 77 6.61 -14.62 -2.92
C LEU A 77 5.48 -14.66 -1.89
N PHE A 78 5.08 -13.50 -1.36
CA PHE A 78 4.05 -13.42 -0.34
C PHE A 78 2.62 -13.44 -0.88
N SER A 79 2.43 -13.28 -2.19
CA SER A 79 1.12 -13.37 -2.84
C SER A 79 0.46 -14.74 -2.71
N GLN A 80 1.22 -15.79 -2.39
CA GLN A 80 0.67 -17.14 -2.17
C GLN A 80 -0.08 -17.28 -0.83
N PHE A 81 0.22 -16.40 0.14
CA PHE A 81 -0.40 -16.44 1.47
C PHE A 81 -1.58 -15.47 1.61
N GLY A 82 -1.63 -14.43 0.78
CA GLY A 82 -2.67 -13.42 0.86
C GLY A 82 -2.41 -12.16 0.04
N THR A 83 -3.33 -11.20 0.15
CA THR A 83 -3.24 -9.93 -0.57
C THR A 83 -2.36 -8.92 0.16
N VAL A 84 -1.21 -8.60 -0.42
CA VAL A 84 -0.25 -7.64 0.14
C VAL A 84 -0.70 -6.20 -0.10
N LYS A 85 -1.01 -5.46 0.98
CA LYS A 85 -1.39 -4.04 0.98
C LYS A 85 -0.18 -3.12 0.79
N SER A 86 0.92 -3.36 1.50
CA SER A 86 2.15 -2.56 1.34
C SER A 86 3.40 -3.32 1.77
N ILE A 87 4.55 -2.93 1.23
CA ILE A 87 5.86 -3.47 1.64
C ILE A 87 6.77 -2.29 1.96
N ARG A 88 7.45 -2.37 3.11
CA ARG A 88 8.38 -1.35 3.58
C ARG A 88 9.74 -1.98 3.80
N LEU A 89 10.77 -1.45 3.15
CA LEU A 89 12.14 -1.86 3.39
C LEU A 89 12.81 -0.93 4.40
N ARG A 90 13.48 -1.51 5.40
CA ARG A 90 14.14 -0.80 6.48
C ARG A 90 15.60 -1.24 6.60
N ASN A 91 16.37 -0.42 7.32
CA ASN A 91 17.79 -0.62 7.58
C ASN A 91 18.69 -0.54 6.34
N LEU A 92 18.31 0.25 5.34
CA LEU A 92 19.16 0.52 4.18
C LEU A 92 20.24 1.55 4.55
N ILE A 93 21.50 1.16 4.38
CA ILE A 93 22.67 2.02 4.53
C ILE A 93 23.09 2.46 3.13
N PRO A 94 22.87 3.73 2.76
CA PRO A 94 23.29 4.24 1.47
C PRO A 94 24.83 4.25 1.40
N LEU A 95 25.38 4.00 0.21
CA LEU A 95 26.82 4.16 -0.03
C LEU A 95 27.30 5.59 0.29
N ASN A 96 26.47 6.57 -0.07
CA ASN A 96 26.72 7.99 0.20
C ASN A 96 25.82 8.48 1.33
N PRO A 97 26.34 8.88 2.50
CA PRO A 97 25.54 9.27 3.66
C PRO A 97 24.73 10.56 3.44
N LYS A 98 25.15 11.41 2.48
CA LYS A 98 24.42 12.62 2.08
C LYS A 98 23.19 12.32 1.21
N ARG A 99 23.05 11.10 0.66
CA ARG A 99 21.90 10.72 -0.17
C ARG A 99 20.75 10.18 0.69
N GLY A 100 19.53 10.60 0.36
CA GLY A 100 18.33 10.07 0.99
C GLY A 100 18.16 8.56 0.75
N LYS A 101 17.68 7.84 1.76
CA LYS A 101 17.50 6.37 1.74
C LYS A 101 16.65 5.88 0.56
N ARG A 102 15.61 6.64 0.20
CA ARG A 102 14.73 6.33 -0.94
C ARG A 102 15.48 6.38 -2.28
N LEU A 103 16.30 7.41 -2.48
CA LEU A 103 17.09 7.55 -3.71
C LEU A 103 18.18 6.47 -3.81
N ALA A 104 18.83 6.14 -2.69
CA ALA A 104 19.81 5.06 -2.64
C ALA A 104 19.18 3.70 -2.98
N PHE A 105 17.95 3.44 -2.53
CA PHE A 105 17.20 2.23 -2.89
C PHE A 105 16.93 2.15 -4.40
N ILE A 106 16.47 3.24 -5.01
CA ILE A 106 16.16 3.30 -6.45
C ILE A 106 17.44 3.10 -7.28
N LYS A 107 18.55 3.74 -6.88
CA LYS A 107 19.84 3.64 -7.57
C LYS A 107 20.62 2.36 -7.24
N LYS A 108 20.14 1.55 -6.28
CA LYS A 108 20.82 0.35 -5.76
C LYS A 108 22.25 0.61 -5.26
N GLU A 109 22.49 1.81 -4.74
CA GLU A 109 23.79 2.24 -4.21
C GLU A 109 23.87 1.95 -2.70
N PHE A 110 24.09 0.68 -2.36
CA PHE A 110 24.21 0.24 -0.97
C PHE A 110 25.66 0.15 -0.53
N HIS A 111 25.91 0.27 0.78
CA HIS A 111 27.23 0.04 1.34
C HIS A 111 27.68 -1.41 1.05
N PRO A 112 28.92 -1.68 0.58
CA PRO A 112 29.35 -3.01 0.13
C PRO A 112 29.33 -4.09 1.23
N LEU A 113 29.48 -3.68 2.49
CA LEU A 113 29.37 -4.59 3.63
C LEU A 113 27.92 -5.04 3.91
N GLN A 114 26.93 -4.29 3.41
CA GLN A 114 25.53 -4.62 3.60
C GLN A 114 25.05 -5.57 2.49
N LYS A 115 24.95 -6.85 2.82
CA LYS A 115 24.40 -7.88 1.93
C LYS A 115 22.89 -8.09 2.10
N THR A 116 22.36 -7.74 3.27
CA THR A 116 20.96 -7.99 3.63
C THR A 116 20.26 -6.77 4.21
N VAL A 117 18.94 -6.77 4.12
CA VAL A 117 18.00 -5.74 4.58
C VAL A 117 16.82 -6.41 5.29
N ASN A 118 16.06 -5.58 6.01
CA ASN A 118 14.83 -6.00 6.65
C ASN A 118 13.64 -5.49 5.85
N ALA A 119 12.59 -6.30 5.77
CA ALA A 119 11.34 -5.94 5.14
C ALA A 119 10.17 -6.12 6.11
N PHE A 120 9.20 -5.22 6.00
CA PHE A 120 7.89 -5.35 6.64
C PHE A 120 6.87 -5.51 5.52
N VAL A 121 6.14 -6.61 5.54
CA VAL A 121 5.11 -6.91 4.55
C VAL A 121 3.77 -6.83 5.26
N ARG A 122 2.91 -5.93 4.79
CA ARG A 122 1.58 -5.73 5.35
C ARG A 122 0.55 -6.40 4.46
N PHE A 123 -0.27 -7.26 5.06
CA PHE A 123 -1.40 -7.92 4.44
C PHE A 123 -2.70 -7.15 4.63
N THR A 124 -3.76 -7.65 4.00
CA THR A 124 -5.10 -7.10 4.15
C THR A 124 -5.73 -7.63 5.44
N ASP A 125 -5.52 -8.93 5.71
CA ASP A 125 -6.02 -9.61 6.90
C ASP A 125 -4.90 -10.11 7.82
N GLU A 126 -5.22 -10.24 9.11
CA GLU A 126 -4.30 -10.79 10.13
C GLU A 126 -4.04 -12.29 9.94
N THR A 127 -5.04 -13.03 9.48
CA THR A 127 -4.93 -14.48 9.22
C THR A 127 -3.93 -14.78 8.10
N GLU A 128 -3.94 -13.97 7.03
CA GLU A 128 -2.95 -14.03 5.94
C GLU A 128 -1.52 -13.80 6.47
N ALA A 129 -1.36 -12.80 7.34
CA ALA A 129 -0.07 -12.51 7.98
C ALA A 129 0.42 -13.69 8.84
N ARG A 130 -0.48 -14.31 9.62
CA ARG A 130 -0.17 -15.48 10.45
C ARG A 130 0.19 -16.71 9.63
N ASN A 131 -0.43 -16.90 8.47
CA ASN A 131 -0.08 -18.00 7.56
C ASN A 131 1.33 -17.81 7.00
N ALA A 132 1.69 -16.58 6.62
CA ALA A 132 3.01 -16.27 6.07
C ALA A 132 4.16 -16.42 7.10
N THR A 133 3.88 -16.42 8.40
CA THR A 133 4.90 -16.68 9.44
C THR A 133 5.27 -18.15 9.62
N ASN A 134 4.46 -19.09 9.13
CA ASN A 134 4.70 -20.53 9.28
C ASN A 134 5.49 -21.14 8.11
N LEU A 135 6.32 -20.32 7.46
CA LEU A 135 7.11 -20.64 6.28
C LEU A 135 8.36 -21.47 6.60
#